data_AF-A0A1H0A394-F1
#
_entry.id   AF-A0A1H0A394-F1
#
_cell.length_a   1.000
_cell.length_b   1.000
_cell.length_c   1.000
_cell.angle_alpha   90.00
_cell.angle_beta   90.00
_cell.angle_gamma   90.00
#
_symmetry.space_group_name_H-M   'P 1'
#
loop_
_entity.id
_entity.type
_entity.pdbx_description
1 polymer ?
#
loop_
_entity_poly.entity_id
_entity_poly.type
_entity_poly.pdbx_seq_one_letter_code
_entity_poly.pdbx_strand_id
1 'polypeptide(L)'
;MDQLRELGALTPGDPAVVAAWHRAEGGPAVESWRTVLLLAGALTCLARIDQLVPPPSRWGAAARRAGTAAAPDDARVLRRIRALLATAESTEYPDEAEALTAEAQELMTRHAVDAVLLDPGGTPPRTDVATRRVHVDDPYVRAKTQLLGAVADANGVRLVWYPELGIANLVGVAADLDAVELLFTSLLLQVGQALGAAERAAGRRSASRSFRRAFLLGYAGRIGERLTSARERATRAAAAEQGVDLLPVLRSRQEAVDDAFTELFPRVRSTRSRSSMDAGGYRAGRAAADSADVGSRRAHLR
;
A
#
# COMPACT_ATOMS: atom_id res chain seq x y z
N MET A 1 -15.24 19.05 -25.40
CA MET A 1 -14.71 19.77 -26.59
C MET A 1 -15.51 21.05 -26.82
N ASP A 2 -16.84 21.02 -26.72
CA ASP A 2 -17.67 22.23 -26.90
C ASP A 2 -17.41 23.31 -25.83
N GLN A 3 -17.21 22.90 -24.58
CA GLN A 3 -16.87 23.81 -23.48
C GLN A 3 -15.52 24.53 -23.66
N LEU A 4 -14.57 23.94 -24.40
CA LEU A 4 -13.28 24.57 -24.73
C LEU A 4 -13.41 25.53 -25.92
N ARG A 5 -14.29 25.23 -26.87
CA ARG A 5 -14.59 26.13 -28.00
C ARG A 5 -15.32 27.40 -27.55
N GLU A 6 -16.24 27.29 -26.59
CA GLU A 6 -16.93 28.46 -25.99
C GLU A 6 -15.97 29.41 -25.27
N LEU A 7 -14.85 28.90 -24.75
CA LEU A 7 -13.79 29.70 -24.12
C LEU A 7 -12.77 30.25 -25.14
N GLY A 8 -12.99 30.08 -26.44
CA GLY A 8 -12.05 30.49 -27.48
C GLY A 8 -10.74 29.71 -27.48
N ALA A 9 -10.71 28.51 -26.87
CA ALA A 9 -9.51 27.69 -26.85
C ALA A 9 -9.20 27.17 -28.25
N LEU A 10 -7.99 27.44 -28.72
CA LEU A 10 -7.48 26.99 -30.01
C LEU A 10 -7.48 25.45 -30.08
N THR A 11 -7.74 24.91 -31.26
CA THR A 11 -7.78 23.46 -31.46
C THR A 11 -6.40 22.83 -31.28
N PRO A 12 -6.30 21.62 -30.69
CA PRO A 12 -5.03 20.90 -30.59
C PRO A 12 -4.36 20.79 -31.97
N GLY A 13 -3.12 21.27 -32.09
CA GLY A 13 -2.34 21.23 -33.33
C GLY A 13 -2.38 22.50 -34.19
N ASP A 14 -3.13 23.54 -33.81
CA ASP A 14 -3.08 24.83 -34.50
C ASP A 14 -1.74 25.54 -34.23
N PRO A 15 -0.95 25.90 -35.28
CA PRO A 15 0.33 26.59 -35.10
C PRO A 15 0.19 27.94 -34.38
N ALA A 16 -1.00 28.53 -34.37
CA ALA A 16 -1.28 29.78 -33.66
C ALA A 16 -1.37 29.61 -32.13
N VAL A 17 -1.45 28.38 -31.59
CA VAL A 17 -1.60 28.12 -30.14
C VAL A 17 -0.50 28.80 -29.33
N VAL A 18 0.76 28.61 -29.74
CA VAL A 18 1.91 29.17 -29.02
C VAL A 18 1.96 30.69 -29.14
N ALA A 19 1.70 31.20 -30.35
CA ALA A 19 1.71 32.64 -30.62
C ALA A 19 0.54 33.38 -29.95
N ALA A 20 -0.63 32.75 -29.81
CA ALA A 20 -1.77 33.32 -29.10
C ALA A 20 -1.56 33.28 -27.58
N TRP A 21 -1.05 32.17 -27.04
CA TRP A 21 -0.74 32.04 -25.61
C TRP A 21 0.31 33.06 -25.15
N HIS A 22 1.43 33.15 -25.87
CA HIS A 22 2.50 34.12 -25.56
C HIS A 22 2.02 35.58 -25.61
N ARG A 23 1.20 35.94 -26.61
CA ARG A 23 0.61 37.28 -26.72
C ARG A 23 -0.37 37.59 -25.60
N ALA A 24 -1.13 36.60 -25.13
CA ALA A 24 -2.05 36.75 -24.00
C ALA A 24 -1.32 36.92 -22.66
N GLU A 25 -0.22 36.20 -22.45
CA GLU A 25 0.63 36.28 -21.24
C GLU A 25 1.58 37.51 -21.24
N GLY A 26 1.75 38.19 -22.38
CA GLY A 26 2.59 39.39 -22.49
C GLY A 26 4.11 39.13 -22.35
N GLY A 27 4.56 37.88 -22.49
CA GLY A 27 5.96 37.49 -22.29
C GLY A 27 6.89 37.84 -23.47
N PRO A 28 8.15 37.35 -23.49
CA PRO A 28 9.01 37.32 -24.68
C PRO A 28 8.82 36.03 -25.50
N ALA A 29 8.78 36.12 -26.84
CA ALA A 29 8.45 34.98 -27.70
C ALA A 29 9.44 33.80 -27.55
N VAL A 30 10.73 34.11 -27.37
CA VAL A 30 11.79 33.10 -27.18
C VAL A 30 11.56 32.28 -25.91
N GLU A 31 11.13 32.92 -24.83
CA GLU A 31 10.89 32.26 -23.54
C GLU A 31 9.63 31.38 -23.59
N SER A 32 8.59 31.85 -24.26
CA SER A 32 7.40 31.03 -24.53
C SER A 32 7.72 29.80 -25.38
N TRP A 33 8.51 29.94 -26.44
CA TRP A 33 8.96 28.80 -27.23
C TRP A 33 9.82 27.83 -26.42
N ARG A 34 10.72 28.34 -25.57
CA ARG A 34 11.50 27.51 -24.64
C ARG A 34 10.58 26.72 -23.71
N THR A 35 9.57 27.34 -23.11
CA THR A 35 8.60 26.66 -22.24
C THR A 35 7.82 25.59 -22.99
N VAL A 36 7.37 25.86 -24.21
CA VAL A 36 6.67 24.87 -25.05
C VAL A 36 7.57 23.69 -25.40
N LEU A 37 8.84 23.93 -25.75
CA LEU A 37 9.78 22.85 -26.04
C LEU A 37 10.12 22.03 -24.79
N LEU A 38 10.28 22.69 -23.63
CA LEU A 38 10.47 22.00 -22.34
C LEU A 38 9.23 21.17 -21.97
N LEU A 39 8.03 21.70 -22.17
CA LEU A 39 6.78 20.98 -21.93
C LEU A 39 6.63 19.80 -22.89
N ALA A 40 6.89 19.99 -24.18
CA ALA A 40 6.83 18.92 -25.17
C ALA A 40 7.85 17.83 -24.85
N GLY A 41 9.08 18.21 -24.53
CA GLY A 41 10.13 17.29 -24.06
C GLY A 41 9.69 16.52 -22.81
N ALA A 42 9.15 17.22 -21.80
CA ALA A 42 8.63 16.60 -20.58
C ALA A 42 7.49 15.61 -20.90
N LEU A 43 6.52 15.99 -21.73
CA LEU A 43 5.41 15.13 -22.14
C LEU A 43 5.87 13.89 -22.91
N THR A 44 6.95 13.99 -23.69
CA THR A 44 7.52 12.83 -24.39
C THR A 44 8.38 11.93 -23.50
N CYS A 45 8.94 12.47 -22.42
CA CYS A 45 9.82 11.75 -21.49
C CYS A 45 9.11 11.24 -20.22
N LEU A 46 7.90 11.74 -19.94
CA LEU A 46 7.10 11.34 -18.78
C LEU A 46 6.78 9.85 -18.83
N ALA A 47 7.02 9.17 -17.71
CA ALA A 47 6.64 7.77 -17.55
C ALA A 47 5.13 7.63 -17.79
N ARG A 48 4.73 6.68 -18.64
CA ARG A 48 3.32 6.32 -18.79
C ARG A 48 2.85 5.71 -17.48
N ILE A 49 1.89 6.38 -16.84
CA ILE A 49 1.24 5.89 -15.63
C ILE A 49 0.04 5.07 -16.04
N ASP A 50 -0.11 3.88 -15.46
CA ASP A 50 -1.26 3.03 -15.71
C ASP A 50 -2.55 3.69 -15.20
N GLN A 51 -3.57 3.68 -16.07
CA GLN A 51 -4.88 4.25 -15.78
C GLN A 51 -5.68 3.25 -14.93
N LEU A 52 -5.67 3.45 -13.61
CA LEU A 52 -6.35 2.55 -12.67
C LEU A 52 -7.87 2.76 -12.61
N VAL A 53 -8.29 4.01 -12.78
CA VAL A 53 -9.70 4.40 -12.77
C VAL A 53 -9.97 5.24 -14.02
N PRO A 54 -11.21 5.28 -14.53
CA PRO A 54 -11.58 6.18 -15.60
C PRO A 54 -11.16 7.62 -15.26
N PRO A 55 -10.65 8.42 -16.22
CA PRO A 55 -10.37 9.82 -15.96
C PRO A 55 -11.66 10.59 -15.63
N PRO A 56 -11.58 11.76 -14.96
CA PRO A 56 -12.75 12.57 -14.61
C PRO A 56 -13.70 12.85 -15.78
N SER A 57 -13.15 13.01 -16.99
CA SER A 57 -13.91 13.20 -18.23
C SER A 57 -14.81 12.02 -18.62
N ARG A 58 -14.57 10.84 -18.05
CA ARG A 58 -15.35 9.60 -18.24
C ARG A 58 -16.12 9.20 -16.98
N TRP A 59 -16.13 10.04 -15.94
CA TRP A 59 -16.95 9.78 -14.76
C TRP A 59 -18.43 9.98 -15.11
N GLY A 60 -19.13 8.90 -15.44
CA GLY A 60 -20.59 8.92 -15.57
C GLY A 60 -21.28 9.14 -14.22
N ALA A 61 -22.59 9.37 -14.21
CA ALA A 61 -23.39 9.40 -12.96
C ALA A 61 -23.27 8.08 -12.16
N ALA A 62 -22.96 6.97 -12.84
CA ALA A 62 -22.65 5.67 -12.24
C ALA A 62 -21.23 5.57 -11.65
N ALA A 63 -20.26 6.35 -12.14
CA ALA A 63 -18.90 6.35 -11.58
C ALA A 63 -18.86 6.88 -10.13
N ARG A 64 -19.81 7.76 -9.77
CA ARG A 64 -20.05 8.17 -8.37
C ARG A 64 -20.47 7.02 -7.45
N ARG A 65 -20.96 5.91 -8.00
CA ARG A 65 -21.34 4.67 -7.28
C ARG A 65 -20.31 3.55 -7.43
N ALA A 66 -19.27 3.74 -8.25
CA ALA A 66 -18.24 2.72 -8.53
C ALA A 66 -17.11 2.71 -7.49
N GLY A 67 -17.23 3.45 -6.38
CA GLY A 67 -16.66 2.94 -5.15
C GLY A 67 -17.53 1.77 -4.76
N THR A 68 -17.06 0.54 -4.96
CA THR A 68 -17.72 -0.68 -4.47
C THR A 68 -18.13 -0.40 -3.03
N ALA A 69 -19.43 -0.14 -2.81
CA ALA A 69 -19.93 0.05 -1.47
C ALA A 69 -19.65 -1.27 -0.75
N ALA A 70 -18.66 -1.24 0.13
CA ALA A 70 -18.27 -2.40 0.92
C ALA A 70 -19.56 -3.00 1.51
N ALA A 71 -19.68 -4.33 1.49
CA ALA A 71 -20.87 -4.96 2.05
C ALA A 71 -21.06 -4.44 3.50
N PRO A 72 -22.29 -4.32 4.01
CA PRO A 72 -22.53 -3.78 5.36
C PRO A 72 -21.67 -4.45 6.43
N ASP A 73 -21.34 -5.73 6.23
CA ASP A 73 -20.46 -6.52 7.08
C ASP A 73 -18.97 -6.15 6.94
N ASP A 74 -18.46 -6.01 5.71
CA ASP A 74 -17.10 -5.50 5.45
C ASP A 74 -16.87 -4.15 6.14
N ALA A 75 -17.85 -3.25 6.01
CA ALA A 75 -17.77 -1.93 6.63
C ALA A 75 -17.73 -2.01 8.16
N ARG A 76 -18.42 -3.00 8.77
CA ARG A 76 -18.40 -3.23 10.23
C ARG A 76 -17.06 -3.78 10.67
N VAL A 77 -16.52 -4.76 9.97
CA VAL A 77 -15.21 -5.35 10.28
C VAL A 77 -14.10 -4.31 10.11
N LEU A 78 -14.12 -3.52 9.03
CA LEU A 78 -13.17 -2.41 8.83
C LEU A 78 -13.26 -1.35 9.94
N ARG A 79 -14.46 -1.03 10.44
CA ARG A 79 -14.58 -0.14 11.62
C ARG A 79 -13.93 -0.75 12.86
N ARG A 80 -14.09 -2.06 13.07
CA ARG A 80 -13.46 -2.74 14.21
C ARG A 80 -11.94 -2.78 14.09
N ILE A 81 -11.42 -3.07 12.89
CA ILE A 81 -9.99 -3.02 12.59
C ILE A 81 -9.44 -1.61 12.84
N ARG A 82 -10.10 -0.58 12.32
CA ARG A 82 -9.72 0.83 12.59
C ARG A 82 -9.70 1.15 14.08
N ALA A 83 -10.68 0.66 14.84
CA ALA A 83 -10.72 0.88 16.28
C ALA A 83 -9.53 0.20 16.99
N LEU A 84 -9.20 -1.05 16.65
CA LEU A 84 -8.04 -1.75 17.20
C LEU A 84 -6.73 -1.02 16.89
N LEU A 85 -6.56 -0.58 15.64
CA LEU A 85 -5.36 0.14 15.20
C LEU A 85 -5.28 1.54 15.83
N ALA A 86 -6.39 2.25 15.99
CA ALA A 86 -6.42 3.53 16.68
C ALA A 86 -6.01 3.38 18.16
N THR A 87 -6.47 2.32 18.82
CA THR A 87 -6.01 2.00 20.19
C THR A 87 -4.51 1.68 20.20
N ALA A 88 -4.03 0.90 19.22
CA ALA A 88 -2.61 0.57 19.08
C ALA A 88 -1.73 1.82 18.87
N GLU A 89 -2.25 2.84 18.19
CA GLU A 89 -1.55 4.12 17.97
C GLU A 89 -1.55 5.01 19.22
N SER A 90 -2.56 4.87 20.08
CA SER A 90 -2.72 5.70 21.29
C SER A 90 -1.99 5.16 22.51
N THR A 91 -1.64 3.88 22.54
CA THR A 91 -0.96 3.27 23.69
C THR A 91 0.51 3.66 23.73
N GLU A 92 1.01 3.90 24.95
CA GLU A 92 2.43 4.17 25.21
C GLU A 92 3.25 2.87 25.33
N TYR A 93 2.56 1.71 25.37
CA TYR A 93 3.16 0.39 25.52
C TYR A 93 3.33 -0.28 24.15
N PRO A 94 4.57 -0.45 23.64
CA PRO A 94 4.81 -1.08 22.35
C PRO A 94 4.20 -2.49 22.26
N ASP A 95 4.26 -3.24 23.35
CA ASP A 95 3.74 -4.61 23.46
C ASP A 95 2.22 -4.68 23.24
N GLU A 96 1.50 -3.69 23.76
CA GLU A 96 0.05 -3.59 23.58
C GLU A 96 -0.29 -3.19 22.14
N ALA A 97 0.43 -2.21 21.57
CA ALA A 97 0.22 -1.77 20.19
C ALA A 97 0.36 -2.93 19.19
N GLU A 98 1.36 -3.78 19.41
CA GLU A 98 1.58 -4.93 18.55
C GLU A 98 0.56 -6.05 18.77
N ALA A 99 0.15 -6.30 20.02
CA ALA A 99 -0.90 -7.28 20.31
C ALA A 99 -2.22 -6.89 19.60
N LEU A 100 -2.57 -5.60 19.65
CA LEU A 100 -3.74 -5.05 18.95
C LEU A 100 -3.59 -5.13 17.42
N THR A 101 -2.39 -4.92 16.89
CA THR A 101 -2.09 -5.08 15.46
C THR A 101 -2.20 -6.55 15.04
N ALA A 102 -1.77 -7.49 15.88
CA ALA A 102 -1.92 -8.92 15.64
C ALA A 102 -3.40 -9.37 15.71
N GLU A 103 -4.17 -8.84 16.66
CA GLU A 103 -5.63 -9.07 16.74
C GLU A 103 -6.33 -8.51 15.49
N ALA A 104 -5.94 -7.33 15.03
CA ALA A 104 -6.44 -6.77 13.78
C ALA A 104 -6.14 -7.68 12.58
N GLN A 105 -4.91 -8.21 12.48
CA GLN A 105 -4.51 -9.14 11.42
C GLN A 105 -5.29 -10.47 11.49
N GLU A 106 -5.55 -10.98 12.70
CA GLU A 106 -6.37 -12.18 12.91
C GLU A 106 -7.81 -11.94 12.46
N LEU A 107 -8.43 -10.83 12.91
CA LEU A 107 -9.79 -10.45 12.53
C LEU A 107 -9.93 -10.29 11.00
N MET A 108 -8.95 -9.64 10.37
CA MET A 108 -8.88 -9.51 8.91
C MET A 108 -8.81 -10.87 8.22
N THR A 109 -7.99 -11.78 8.74
CA THR A 109 -7.83 -13.10 8.15
C THR A 109 -9.11 -13.93 8.29
N ARG A 110 -9.75 -13.91 9.47
CA ARG A 110 -11.05 -14.57 9.68
C ARG A 110 -12.10 -14.05 8.71
N HIS A 111 -12.22 -12.72 8.61
CA HIS A 111 -13.15 -12.09 7.67
C HIS A 111 -12.87 -12.48 6.20
N ALA A 112 -11.59 -12.52 5.81
CA ALA A 112 -11.22 -12.93 4.46
C ALA A 112 -11.56 -14.40 4.18
N VAL A 113 -11.48 -15.28 5.18
CA VAL A 113 -11.90 -16.69 5.09
C VAL A 113 -13.42 -16.80 5.03
N ASP A 114 -14.13 -16.10 5.90
CA ASP A 114 -15.60 -16.12 5.94
C ASP A 114 -16.19 -15.62 4.62
N ALA A 115 -15.64 -14.55 4.05
CA ALA A 115 -16.04 -14.03 2.74
C ALA A 115 -15.85 -15.07 1.61
N VAL A 116 -14.81 -15.88 1.69
CA VAL A 116 -14.53 -16.94 0.72
C VAL A 116 -15.48 -18.14 0.89
N LEU A 117 -15.86 -18.48 2.12
CA LEU A 117 -16.79 -19.58 2.38
C LEU A 117 -18.24 -19.23 2.01
N LEU A 118 -18.61 -17.95 2.10
CA LEU A 118 -19.92 -17.44 1.69
C LEU A 118 -20.11 -17.42 0.17
N ASP A 119 -19.04 -17.47 -0.62
CA ASP A 119 -19.06 -17.60 -2.07
C ASP A 119 -18.64 -19.01 -2.52
N PRO A 120 -19.58 -19.97 -2.65
CA PRO A 120 -19.27 -21.37 -2.97
C PRO A 120 -18.67 -21.57 -4.38
N GLY A 121 -18.59 -20.51 -5.20
CA GLY A 121 -17.82 -20.50 -6.45
C GLY A 121 -16.30 -20.48 -6.24
N GLY A 122 -15.81 -20.14 -5.04
CA GLY A 122 -14.42 -20.22 -4.59
C GLY A 122 -13.39 -19.36 -5.33
N THR A 123 -13.76 -18.81 -6.47
CA THR A 123 -12.92 -17.97 -7.32
C THR A 123 -13.55 -16.59 -7.38
N PRO A 124 -12.96 -15.56 -6.74
CA PRO A 124 -13.44 -14.21 -6.96
C PRO A 124 -13.36 -13.92 -8.46
N PRO A 125 -14.45 -13.50 -9.12
CA PRO A 125 -14.37 -13.08 -10.51
C PRO A 125 -13.27 -12.02 -10.66
N ARG A 126 -12.59 -11.95 -11.82
CA ARG A 126 -11.59 -10.89 -12.08
C ARG A 126 -12.13 -9.49 -11.79
N THR A 127 -13.45 -9.30 -11.87
CA THR A 127 -14.18 -8.08 -11.52
C THR A 127 -14.01 -7.64 -10.06
N ASP A 128 -13.71 -8.56 -9.14
CA ASP A 128 -13.52 -8.28 -7.71
C ASP A 128 -12.07 -7.90 -7.36
N VAL A 129 -11.15 -8.09 -8.31
CA VAL A 129 -9.78 -7.59 -8.20
C VAL A 129 -9.77 -6.11 -8.56
N ALA A 130 -9.41 -5.29 -7.59
CA ALA A 130 -9.26 -3.85 -7.76
C ALA A 130 -7.77 -3.47 -7.77
N THR A 131 -7.49 -2.26 -8.25
CA THR A 131 -6.17 -1.65 -8.10
C THR A 131 -6.28 -0.37 -7.28
N ARG A 132 -5.34 -0.14 -6.37
CA ARG A 132 -5.26 1.07 -5.57
C ARG A 132 -3.90 1.72 -5.67
N ARG A 133 -3.89 3.04 -5.67
CA ARG A 133 -2.67 3.83 -5.68
C ARG A 133 -2.39 4.37 -4.29
N VAL A 134 -1.19 4.11 -3.80
CA VAL A 134 -0.69 4.60 -2.51
C VAL A 134 0.53 5.45 -2.76
N HIS A 135 0.55 6.66 -2.21
CA HIS A 135 1.72 7.52 -2.23
C HIS A 135 2.64 7.17 -1.06
N VAL A 136 3.94 7.11 -1.32
CA VAL A 136 4.95 6.85 -0.29
C VAL A 136 5.89 8.05 -0.23
N ASP A 137 5.70 8.86 0.80
CA ASP A 137 6.42 10.13 0.94
C ASP A 137 7.85 9.94 1.47
N ASP A 138 8.72 10.86 1.08
CA ASP A 138 10.03 11.03 1.69
C ASP A 138 9.91 11.39 3.20
N PRO A 139 10.95 11.15 4.01
CA PRO A 139 12.20 10.47 3.68
C PRO A 139 12.07 8.94 3.74
N TYR A 140 13.09 8.25 3.23
CA TYR A 140 13.25 6.79 3.30
C TYR A 140 12.19 6.00 2.52
N VAL A 141 11.72 6.56 1.40
CA VAL A 141 10.72 5.96 0.51
C VAL A 141 10.96 4.47 0.30
N ARG A 142 12.18 4.06 -0.09
CA ARG A 142 12.51 2.64 -0.32
C ARG A 142 12.24 1.72 0.89
N ALA A 143 12.51 2.19 2.10
CA ALA A 143 12.28 1.38 3.30
C ALA A 143 10.78 1.33 3.66
N LYS A 144 10.06 2.45 3.48
CA LYS A 144 8.59 2.48 3.61
C LYS A 144 7.91 1.60 2.55
N THR A 145 8.38 1.60 1.30
CA THR A 145 7.89 0.71 0.25
C THR A 145 8.16 -0.76 0.58
N GLN A 146 9.28 -1.08 1.24
CA GLN A 146 9.55 -2.45 1.70
C GLN A 146 8.61 -2.86 2.83
N LEU A 147 8.26 -1.95 3.75
CA LEU A 147 7.21 -2.20 4.75
C LEU A 147 5.86 -2.43 4.06
N LEU A 148 5.46 -1.57 3.11
CA LEU A 148 4.23 -1.75 2.35
C LEU A 148 4.21 -3.09 1.60
N GLY A 149 5.33 -3.47 0.98
CA GLY A 149 5.48 -4.77 0.32
C GLY A 149 5.30 -5.94 1.29
N ALA A 150 5.92 -5.87 2.47
CA ALA A 150 5.76 -6.91 3.50
C ALA A 150 4.31 -7.04 3.99
N VAL A 151 3.59 -5.93 4.15
CA VAL A 151 2.16 -5.93 4.52
C VAL A 151 1.30 -6.46 3.37
N ALA A 152 1.60 -6.06 2.13
CA ALA A 152 0.87 -6.52 0.94
C ALA A 152 1.04 -8.03 0.72
N ASP A 153 2.28 -8.53 0.78
CA ASP A 153 2.61 -9.95 0.64
C ASP A 153 1.89 -10.79 1.71
N ALA A 154 1.88 -10.32 2.96
CA ALA A 154 1.19 -10.98 4.06
C ALA A 154 -0.34 -11.01 3.89
N ASN A 155 -0.93 -10.18 3.02
CA ASN A 155 -2.38 -10.13 2.78
C ASN A 155 -2.78 -10.58 1.36
N GLY A 156 -1.85 -11.17 0.59
CA GLY A 156 -2.13 -11.68 -0.76
C GLY A 156 -2.29 -10.59 -1.83
N VAL A 157 -1.84 -9.37 -1.54
CA VAL A 157 -1.88 -8.21 -2.43
C VAL A 157 -0.56 -8.10 -3.18
N ARG A 158 -0.61 -7.78 -4.48
CA ARG A 158 0.59 -7.53 -5.29
C ARG A 158 0.91 -6.04 -5.33
N LEU A 159 2.19 -5.70 -5.32
CA LEU A 159 2.68 -4.33 -5.34
C LEU A 159 3.59 -4.06 -6.54
N VAL A 160 3.32 -2.95 -7.24
CA VAL A 160 4.23 -2.34 -8.22
C VAL A 160 4.71 -1.00 -7.68
N TRP A 161 6.01 -0.76 -7.72
CA TRP A 161 6.60 0.49 -7.27
C TRP A 161 7.11 1.33 -8.45
N TYR A 162 6.81 2.63 -8.44
CA TYR A 162 7.28 3.64 -9.39
C TYR A 162 8.20 4.62 -8.64
N PRO A 163 9.53 4.33 -8.57
CA PRO A 163 10.49 5.15 -7.82
C PRO A 163 10.47 6.63 -8.20
N GLU A 164 10.33 6.92 -9.49
CA GLU A 164 10.40 8.27 -10.04
C GLU A 164 9.18 9.12 -9.67
N LEU A 165 8.07 8.48 -9.30
CA LEU A 165 6.81 9.14 -8.99
C LEU A 165 6.44 9.09 -7.51
N GLY A 166 7.16 8.32 -6.70
CA GLY A 166 6.82 8.15 -5.28
C GLY A 166 5.52 7.36 -5.08
N ILE A 167 5.15 6.50 -6.03
CA ILE A 167 3.83 5.84 -6.08
C ILE A 167 3.97 4.31 -6.07
N ALA A 168 3.16 3.65 -5.23
CA ALA A 168 2.91 2.22 -5.27
C ALA A 168 1.51 1.94 -5.82
N ASN A 169 1.39 1.02 -6.78
CA ASN A 169 0.11 0.45 -7.18
C ASN A 169 -0.06 -0.92 -6.50
N LEU A 170 -1.16 -1.11 -5.80
CA LEU A 170 -1.57 -2.34 -5.14
C LEU A 170 -2.66 -3.03 -5.95
N VAL A 171 -2.53 -4.33 -6.21
CA VAL A 171 -3.52 -5.14 -6.91
C VAL A 171 -3.99 -6.26 -5.99
N GLY A 172 -5.29 -6.36 -5.76
CA GLY A 172 -5.85 -7.35 -4.85
C GLY A 172 -7.37 -7.23 -4.72
N VAL A 173 -7.96 -8.05 -3.87
CA VAL A 173 -9.39 -7.94 -3.55
C VAL A 173 -9.64 -6.67 -2.73
N ALA A 174 -10.77 -6.01 -2.95
CA ALA A 174 -11.09 -4.71 -2.34
C ALA A 174 -10.92 -4.70 -0.80
N ALA A 175 -11.39 -5.74 -0.11
CA ALA A 175 -11.25 -5.86 1.34
C ALA A 175 -9.78 -5.97 1.78
N ASP A 176 -8.94 -6.73 1.06
CA ASP A 176 -7.51 -6.86 1.38
C ASP A 176 -6.77 -5.54 1.14
N LEU A 177 -7.15 -4.79 0.10
CA LEU A 177 -6.57 -3.47 -0.18
C LEU A 177 -6.86 -2.47 0.94
N ASP A 178 -8.10 -2.43 1.45
CA ASP A 178 -8.48 -1.59 2.59
C ASP A 178 -7.66 -1.94 3.84
N ALA A 179 -7.50 -3.24 4.07
CA ALA A 179 -6.73 -3.78 5.17
C ALA A 179 -5.24 -3.39 5.10
N VAL A 180 -4.61 -3.56 3.93
CA VAL A 180 -3.21 -3.20 3.69
C VAL A 180 -2.98 -1.71 3.91
N GLU A 181 -3.88 -0.85 3.43
CA GLU A 181 -3.79 0.60 3.59
C GLU A 181 -3.85 1.03 5.07
N LEU A 182 -4.79 0.45 5.82
CA LEU A 182 -4.93 0.72 7.25
C LEU A 182 -3.71 0.25 8.05
N LEU A 183 -3.27 -0.99 7.84
CA LEU A 183 -2.10 -1.54 8.51
C LEU A 183 -0.84 -0.75 8.18
N PHE A 184 -0.63 -0.40 6.91
CA PHE A 184 0.54 0.36 6.49
C PHE A 184 0.60 1.72 7.18
N THR A 185 -0.50 2.46 7.23
CA THR A 185 -0.55 3.76 7.91
C THR A 185 -0.27 3.64 9.40
N SER A 186 -0.88 2.65 10.07
CA SER A 186 -0.66 2.42 11.50
C SER A 186 0.79 2.01 11.80
N LEU A 187 1.36 1.09 11.01
CA LEU A 187 2.74 0.65 11.16
C LEU A 187 3.77 1.76 10.87
N LEU A 188 3.46 2.71 10.00
CA LEU A 188 4.30 3.89 9.78
C LEU A 188 4.39 4.79 11.02
N LEU A 189 3.30 4.92 11.78
CA LEU A 189 3.31 5.65 13.05
C LEU A 189 4.10 4.87 14.11
N GLN A 190 3.85 3.57 14.24
CA GLN A 190 4.53 2.70 15.20
C GLN A 190 6.05 2.68 14.96
N VAL A 191 6.50 2.52 13.71
CA VAL A 191 7.94 2.50 13.40
C VAL A 191 8.59 3.86 13.66
N GLY A 192 7.84 4.96 13.48
CA GLY A 192 8.31 6.31 13.82
C GLY A 192 8.60 6.45 15.32
N GLN A 193 7.70 5.96 16.17
CA GLN A 193 7.88 5.97 17.62
C GLN A 193 9.04 5.06 18.06
N ALA A 194 9.08 3.84 17.52
CA ALA A 194 10.13 2.87 17.81
C ALA A 194 11.52 3.38 17.40
N LEU A 195 11.62 4.04 16.24
CA LEU A 195 12.86 4.67 15.80
C LEU A 195 13.28 5.79 16.75
N GLY A 196 12.34 6.66 17.15
CA GLY A 196 12.62 7.74 18.11
C GLY A 196 13.08 7.21 19.48
N ALA A 197 12.54 6.07 19.94
CA ALA A 197 13.00 5.39 21.15
C ALA A 197 14.42 4.82 20.98
N ALA A 198 14.69 4.14 19.86
CA ALA A 198 16.01 3.60 19.56
C ALA A 198 17.08 4.69 19.42
N GLU A 199 16.72 5.86 18.88
CA GLU A 199 17.61 7.00 18.77
C GLU A 199 18.00 7.57 20.14
N ARG A 200 17.02 7.74 21.04
CA ARG A 200 17.26 8.17 22.43
C ARG A 200 18.15 7.19 23.18
N ALA A 201 17.96 5.88 22.99
CA ALA A 201 18.74 4.85 23.68
C ALA A 201 20.20 4.76 23.19
N ALA A 202 20.45 4.91 21.89
CA ALA A 202 21.77 4.69 21.28
C ALA A 202 22.61 5.97 21.05
N GLY A 203 22.06 7.16 21.31
CA GLY A 203 22.77 8.44 21.26
C GLY A 203 23.21 8.86 19.84
N ARG A 204 24.34 9.56 19.71
CA ARG A 204 24.74 10.21 18.44
C ARG A 204 24.93 9.26 17.24
N ARG A 205 25.23 7.96 17.46
CA ARG A 205 25.47 7.00 16.35
C ARG A 205 24.18 6.50 15.68
N SER A 206 23.08 6.40 16.42
CA SER A 206 21.75 6.03 15.88
C SER A 206 21.10 7.16 15.11
N ALA A 207 21.56 8.40 15.27
CA ALA A 207 21.05 9.56 14.55
C ALA A 207 21.53 9.68 13.07
N SER A 208 22.23 8.68 12.52
CA SER A 208 22.73 8.71 11.14
C SER A 208 21.67 8.29 10.11
N ARG A 209 21.76 8.83 8.88
CA ARG A 209 20.84 8.46 7.78
C ARG A 209 20.92 6.97 7.43
N SER A 210 22.12 6.37 7.51
CA SER A 210 22.34 4.95 7.29
C SER A 210 21.68 4.09 8.37
N PHE A 211 21.78 4.49 9.65
CA PHE A 211 21.12 3.82 10.75
C PHE A 211 19.59 3.85 10.61
N ARG A 212 18.98 5.03 10.42
CA ARG A 212 17.51 5.16 10.25
C ARG A 212 16.99 4.30 9.09
N ARG A 213 17.69 4.34 7.95
CA ARG A 213 17.35 3.51 6.79
C ARG A 213 17.43 2.02 7.15
N ALA A 214 18.52 1.58 7.76
CA ALA A 214 18.69 0.17 8.12
C ALA A 214 17.67 -0.29 9.18
N PHE A 215 17.34 0.58 10.14
CA PHE A 215 16.30 0.36 11.14
C PHE A 215 14.95 0.09 10.50
N LEU A 216 14.49 0.97 9.60
CA LEU A 216 13.23 0.80 8.89
C LEU A 216 13.18 -0.51 8.08
N LEU A 217 14.30 -0.88 7.44
CA LEU A 217 14.41 -2.13 6.69
C LEU A 217 14.33 -3.37 7.61
N GLY A 218 15.00 -3.33 8.77
CA GLY A 218 14.95 -4.39 9.76
C GLY A 218 13.57 -4.57 10.35
N TYR A 219 12.92 -3.45 10.72
CA TYR A 219 11.56 -3.42 11.23
C TYR A 219 10.57 -3.99 10.20
N ALA A 220 10.63 -3.53 8.95
CA ALA A 220 9.79 -4.01 7.86
C ALA A 220 9.89 -5.52 7.64
N GLY A 221 11.12 -6.06 7.58
CA GLY A 221 11.33 -7.49 7.40
C GLY A 221 10.74 -8.31 8.55
N ARG A 222 10.91 -7.84 9.79
CA ARG A 222 10.41 -8.55 10.96
C ARG A 222 8.89 -8.49 11.09
N ILE A 223 8.27 -7.33 10.85
CA ILE A 223 6.81 -7.20 10.81
C ILE A 223 6.21 -8.09 9.72
N GLY A 224 6.83 -8.16 8.54
CA GLY A 224 6.41 -9.09 7.48
C GLY A 224 6.35 -10.54 7.94
N GLU A 225 7.43 -11.05 8.54
CA GLU A 225 7.47 -12.41 9.12
C GLU A 225 6.32 -12.65 10.11
N ARG A 226 5.98 -11.63 10.93
CA ARG A 226 4.95 -11.73 11.96
C ARG A 226 3.54 -11.69 11.39
N LEU A 227 3.26 -10.79 10.45
CA LEU A 227 1.96 -10.70 9.78
C LEU A 227 1.66 -11.99 9.02
N THR A 228 2.66 -12.53 8.30
CA THR A 228 2.55 -13.84 7.65
C THR A 228 2.27 -14.95 8.67
N SER A 229 3.02 -15.00 9.76
CA SER A 229 2.80 -16.00 10.82
C SER A 229 1.41 -15.88 11.46
N ALA A 230 0.92 -14.66 11.68
CA ALA A 230 -0.40 -14.39 12.23
C ALA A 230 -1.51 -14.84 11.26
N ARG A 231 -1.37 -14.54 9.98
CA ARG A 231 -2.28 -15.01 8.93
C ARG A 231 -2.30 -16.52 8.85
N GLU A 232 -1.15 -17.19 8.83
CA GLU A 232 -1.07 -18.66 8.79
C GLU A 232 -1.73 -19.31 10.02
N ARG A 233 -1.57 -18.74 11.21
CA ARG A 233 -2.26 -19.22 12.42
C ARG A 233 -3.77 -19.04 12.32
N ALA A 234 -4.23 -17.86 11.93
CA ALA A 234 -5.66 -17.56 11.80
C ALA A 234 -6.33 -18.42 10.72
N THR A 235 -5.68 -18.62 9.58
CA THR A 235 -6.16 -19.53 8.52
C THR A 235 -6.26 -20.96 9.02
N ARG A 236 -5.24 -21.49 9.74
CA ARG A 236 -5.31 -22.85 10.31
C ARG A 236 -6.40 -22.99 11.36
N ALA A 237 -6.60 -21.98 12.20
CA ALA A 237 -7.67 -21.98 13.19
C ALA A 237 -9.05 -22.01 12.50
N ALA A 238 -9.26 -21.16 11.48
CA ALA A 238 -10.51 -21.12 10.73
C ALA A 238 -10.77 -22.44 9.96
N ALA A 239 -9.74 -23.04 9.34
CA ALA A 239 -9.85 -24.34 8.69
C ALA A 239 -10.28 -25.45 9.67
N ALA A 240 -9.73 -25.43 10.90
CA ALA A 240 -10.09 -26.38 11.94
C ALA A 240 -11.52 -26.15 12.49
N GLU A 241 -11.93 -24.90 12.68
CA GLU A 241 -13.29 -24.54 13.12
C GLU A 241 -14.35 -24.96 12.11
N GLN A 242 -14.08 -24.79 10.82
CA GLN A 242 -15.03 -25.05 9.72
C GLN A 242 -14.93 -26.48 9.17
N GLY A 243 -13.89 -27.24 9.54
CA GLY A 243 -13.67 -28.62 9.07
C GLY A 243 -13.40 -28.74 7.56
N VAL A 244 -12.88 -27.68 6.93
CA VAL A 244 -12.64 -27.61 5.47
C VAL A 244 -11.18 -27.28 5.16
N ASP A 245 -10.68 -27.81 4.04
CA ASP A 245 -9.37 -27.40 3.51
C ASP A 245 -9.51 -26.07 2.76
N LEU A 246 -9.00 -24.99 3.36
CA LEU A 246 -9.03 -23.64 2.80
C LEU A 246 -7.93 -23.40 1.76
N LEU A 247 -6.90 -24.26 1.68
CA LEU A 247 -5.74 -24.03 0.83
C LEU A 247 -6.08 -23.92 -0.67
N PRO A 248 -6.97 -24.75 -1.25
CA PRO A 248 -7.33 -24.64 -2.67
C PRO A 248 -8.00 -23.31 -2.99
N VAL A 249 -8.88 -22.84 -2.10
CA VAL A 249 -9.65 -21.62 -2.34
C VAL A 249 -8.79 -20.38 -2.19
N LEU A 250 -7.93 -20.34 -1.16
CA LEU A 250 -6.94 -19.28 -1.00
C LEU A 250 -5.94 -19.22 -2.16
N ARG A 251 -5.57 -20.39 -2.73
CA ARG A 251 -4.72 -20.46 -3.92
C ARG A 251 -5.44 -19.89 -5.15
N SER A 252 -6.68 -20.32 -5.41
CA SER A 252 -7.48 -19.80 -6.53
C SER A 252 -7.63 -18.27 -6.47
N ARG A 253 -7.92 -17.74 -5.27
CA ARG A 253 -7.95 -16.29 -5.03
C ARG A 253 -6.62 -15.62 -5.35
N GLN A 254 -5.51 -16.21 -4.94
CA GLN A 254 -4.18 -15.65 -5.24
C GLN A 254 -3.86 -15.69 -6.74
N GLU A 255 -4.24 -16.76 -7.44
CA GLU A 255 -4.10 -16.91 -8.90
C GLU A 255 -4.91 -15.84 -9.64
N ALA A 256 -6.15 -15.56 -9.22
CA ALA A 256 -6.97 -14.50 -9.81
C ALA A 256 -6.31 -13.11 -9.68
N VAL A 257 -5.67 -12.83 -8.53
CA VAL A 257 -4.90 -11.59 -8.32
C VAL A 257 -3.65 -11.55 -9.20
N ASP A 258 -2.94 -12.68 -9.34
CA ASP A 258 -1.74 -12.79 -10.16
C ASP A 258 -2.02 -12.61 -11.66
N ASP A 259 -3.13 -13.17 -12.13
CA ASP A 259 -3.60 -13.02 -13.50
C ASP A 259 -3.97 -11.57 -13.82
N ALA A 260 -4.69 -10.91 -12.90
CA ALA A 260 -5.04 -9.49 -13.03
C ALA A 260 -3.79 -8.60 -12.99
N PHE A 261 -2.85 -8.89 -12.09
CA PHE A 261 -1.57 -8.19 -12.01
C PHE A 261 -0.76 -8.32 -13.30
N THR A 262 -0.68 -9.52 -13.86
CA THR A 262 0.09 -9.79 -15.09
C THR A 262 -0.52 -9.09 -16.31
N GLU A 263 -1.85 -9.01 -16.39
CA GLU A 263 -2.56 -8.27 -17.44
C GLU A 263 -2.32 -6.76 -17.35
N LEU A 264 -2.45 -6.19 -16.15
CA LEU A 264 -2.28 -4.75 -15.91
C LEU A 264 -0.83 -4.30 -16.06
N PHE A 265 0.12 -5.15 -15.67
CA PHE A 265 1.54 -4.78 -15.52
C PHE A 265 2.50 -5.75 -16.24
N PRO A 266 2.35 -6.01 -17.56
CA PRO A 266 3.07 -7.06 -18.28
C PRO A 266 4.58 -6.85 -18.39
N ARG A 267 5.05 -5.62 -18.15
CA ARG A 267 6.47 -5.24 -18.25
C ARG A 267 7.16 -5.13 -16.89
N VAL A 268 6.44 -5.33 -15.80
CA VAL A 268 7.02 -5.24 -14.46
C VAL A 268 8.00 -6.39 -14.23
N ARG A 269 9.14 -6.05 -13.64
CA ARG A 269 10.20 -7.00 -13.29
C ARG A 269 10.45 -6.96 -11.80
N SER A 270 10.63 -8.12 -11.19
CA SER A 270 11.08 -8.20 -9.80
C SER A 270 12.48 -7.62 -9.67
N THR A 271 12.68 -6.68 -8.76
CA THR A 271 14.00 -6.15 -8.40
C THR A 271 14.38 -6.64 -7.01
N ARG A 272 15.60 -7.17 -6.87
CA ARG A 272 16.17 -7.44 -5.55
C ARG A 272 17.10 -6.30 -5.14
N SER A 273 16.84 -5.72 -3.97
CA SER A 273 17.72 -4.73 -3.36
C SER A 273 18.95 -5.40 -2.77
N ARG A 274 20.13 -5.17 -3.36
CA ARG A 274 21.42 -5.41 -2.69
C ARG A 274 21.98 -4.06 -2.28
N SER A 275 22.11 -3.81 -0.99
CA SER A 275 22.78 -2.62 -0.47
C SER A 275 23.53 -3.00 0.79
N SER A 276 24.70 -2.41 1.02
CA SER A 276 25.31 -2.47 2.35
C SER A 276 24.33 -1.83 3.34
N MET A 277 24.14 -2.51 4.46
CA MET A 277 23.22 -2.09 5.52
C MET A 277 24.04 -1.88 6.79
N ASP A 278 23.70 -0.83 7.54
CA ASP A 278 24.22 -0.66 8.89
C ASP A 278 23.66 -1.80 9.76
N ALA A 279 24.54 -2.72 10.17
CA ALA A 279 24.14 -3.89 10.93
C ALA A 279 23.58 -3.55 12.33
N GLY A 280 23.96 -2.41 12.89
CA GLY A 280 23.42 -1.90 14.15
C GLY A 280 21.98 -1.43 13.98
N GLY A 281 21.74 -0.56 12.99
CA GLY A 281 20.40 -0.08 12.64
C GLY A 281 19.46 -1.22 12.28
N TYR A 282 19.89 -2.15 11.42
CA TYR A 282 19.07 -3.30 11.03
C TYR A 282 18.68 -4.17 12.22
N ARG A 283 19.63 -4.51 13.11
CA ARG A 283 19.34 -5.30 14.32
C ARG A 283 18.45 -4.54 15.30
N ALA A 284 18.66 -3.23 15.48
CA ALA A 284 17.80 -2.42 16.32
C ALA A 284 16.36 -2.36 15.78
N GLY A 285 16.19 -2.26 14.46
CA GLY A 285 14.87 -2.30 13.82
C GLY A 285 14.17 -3.64 13.98
N ARG A 286 14.90 -4.75 13.80
CA ARG A 286 14.36 -6.09 14.07
C ARG A 286 14.00 -6.26 15.54
N ALA A 287 14.89 -5.87 16.45
CA ALA A 287 14.67 -5.95 17.88
C ALA A 287 13.45 -5.12 18.32
N ALA A 288 13.27 -3.92 17.77
CA ALA A 288 12.10 -3.09 18.06
C ALA A 288 10.78 -3.73 17.59
N ALA A 289 10.82 -4.53 16.51
CA ALA A 289 9.70 -5.35 16.06
C ALA A 289 9.62 -6.73 16.76
N ASP A 290 10.56 -7.07 17.65
CA ASP A 290 10.60 -8.31 18.44
C ASP A 290 10.22 -8.07 19.90
N SER A 291 10.62 -6.92 20.47
CA SER A 291 10.51 -6.60 21.89
C SER A 291 9.08 -6.42 22.41
N ALA A 292 8.09 -6.70 21.58
CA ALA A 292 6.68 -6.52 21.88
C ALA A 292 5.88 -7.84 21.70
N ASP A 293 6.55 -8.96 21.96
CA ASP A 293 5.94 -10.29 22.12
C ASP A 293 5.92 -10.74 23.60
N VAL A 294 4.82 -10.47 24.29
CA VAL A 294 4.34 -11.33 25.39
C VAL A 294 2.84 -11.57 25.21
N GLY A 295 2.46 -12.08 24.04
CA GLY A 295 1.06 -12.40 23.71
C GLY A 295 0.78 -13.90 23.60
N SER A 296 1.79 -14.77 23.75
CA SER A 296 1.55 -16.21 23.88
C SER A 296 1.12 -16.54 25.31
N ARG A 297 -0.19 -16.38 25.55
CA ARG A 297 -1.01 -17.26 26.40
C ARG A 297 -0.19 -18.06 27.43
N ARG A 298 0.05 -17.50 28.62
CA ARG A 298 0.23 -18.31 29.84
C ARG A 298 -1.10 -19.01 30.13
N ALA A 299 -1.41 -20.02 29.32
CA ALA A 299 -2.38 -21.04 29.67
C ALA A 299 -1.77 -21.85 30.82
N HIS A 300 -2.47 -21.83 31.95
CA HIS A 300 -2.44 -22.79 33.03
C HIS A 300 -1.08 -23.20 33.61
N LEU A 301 -0.76 -22.63 34.77
CA LEU A 301 -0.39 -23.47 35.90
C LEU A 301 -1.42 -23.24 37.01
N ARG A 302 -1.98 -24.37 37.47
CA ARG A 302 -2.85 -24.50 38.64
C ARG A 302 -2.12 -24.07 39.91
#